data_AF-G9KY96-F1
#
_entry.id   AF-G9KY96-F1
#
_cell.length_a   1.000
_cell.length_b   1.000
_cell.length_c   1.000
_cell.angle_alpha   90.00
_cell.angle_beta   90.00
_cell.angle_gamma   90.00
#
_symmetry.space_group_name_H-M   'P 1'
#
loop_
_entity.id
_entity.type
_entity.pdbx_description
1 polymer ?
#
loop_
_entity_poly.entity_id
_entity_poly.type
_entity_poly.pdbx_seq_one_letter_code
_entity_poly.pdbx_strand_id
1 'polypeptide(L)'
;GVQSWSWYYPYHYAPFLSDIRNISTLKIHFELGKPFKPFEQLLAVLPAASKNLLPTCYQHLMTSEDSPIIEYYPPDFKTDLNGKQQEWEAVVLIPFIDEKRLLEAMETCNHSLKKEERKRNQHSECLMCWYDRDTEFTYPSPWPEKFPAIEHCCTRYKIISLDAWRIDISKNKITRVDQKALYFCGFPTL
;
A
#
# COMPACT_ATOMS: atom_id res chain seq x y z
N GLY A 1 10.25 5.74 8.67
CA GLY A 1 9.52 4.95 7.64
C GLY A 1 8.95 3.70 8.27
N VAL A 2 8.27 2.86 7.48
CA VAL A 2 7.74 1.56 7.92
C VAL A 2 8.84 0.73 8.59
N GLN A 3 8.54 0.12 9.73
CA GLN A 3 9.46 -0.75 10.49
C GLN A 3 9.15 -2.24 10.33
N SER A 4 7.92 -2.58 9.93
CA SER A 4 7.49 -3.92 9.56
C SER A 4 6.32 -3.83 8.60
N TRP A 5 6.38 -4.54 7.48
CA TRP A 5 5.28 -4.66 6.53
C TRP A 5 4.24 -5.71 6.94
N SER A 6 4.65 -6.69 7.75
CA SER A 6 3.81 -7.82 8.17
C SER A 6 3.19 -7.64 9.56
N TRP A 7 3.74 -6.76 10.39
CA TRP A 7 3.16 -6.51 11.71
C TRP A 7 1.79 -5.84 11.61
N TYR A 8 0.83 -6.38 12.36
CA TYR A 8 -0.48 -5.80 12.59
C TYR A 8 -0.91 -6.03 14.03
N TYR A 9 -1.94 -5.31 14.47
CA TYR A 9 -2.55 -5.51 15.78
C TYR A 9 -3.66 -6.57 15.65
N PRO A 10 -3.51 -7.77 16.26
CA PRO A 10 -4.37 -8.92 15.95
C PRO A 10 -5.67 -8.97 16.78
N TYR A 11 -6.22 -7.80 17.09
CA TYR A 11 -7.48 -7.65 17.81
C TYR A 11 -8.29 -6.49 17.23
N HIS A 12 -9.61 -6.60 17.23
CA HIS A 12 -10.48 -5.52 16.73
C HIS A 12 -10.58 -4.33 17.69
N TYR A 13 -10.21 -4.50 18.96
CA TYR A 13 -10.36 -3.50 20.01
C TYR A 13 -9.06 -3.23 20.76
N ALA A 14 -8.86 -1.97 21.13
CA ALA A 14 -7.78 -1.56 22.02
C ALA A 14 -8.00 -2.12 23.45
N PRO A 15 -6.93 -2.35 24.23
CA PRO A 15 -7.07 -2.74 25.62
C PRO A 15 -7.62 -1.59 26.48
N PHE A 16 -8.14 -1.91 27.66
CA PHE A 16 -8.49 -0.89 28.65
C PHE A 16 -7.23 -0.19 29.17
N LEU A 17 -7.31 1.13 29.35
CA LEU A 17 -6.19 1.92 29.88
C LEU A 17 -5.73 1.43 31.26
N SER A 18 -6.65 0.93 32.09
CA SER A 18 -6.36 0.36 33.41
C SER A 18 -5.42 -0.85 33.36
N ASP A 19 -5.42 -1.57 32.24
CA ASP A 19 -4.71 -2.83 32.02
C ASP A 19 -3.34 -2.58 31.36
N ILE A 20 -3.14 -1.39 30.79
CA ILE A 20 -1.87 -0.96 30.22
C ILE A 20 -0.91 -0.60 31.36
N ARG A 21 -0.19 -1.61 31.86
CA ARG A 21 0.84 -1.48 32.91
C ARG A 21 2.14 -2.16 32.48
N ASN A 22 3.23 -1.86 33.17
CA ASN A 22 4.55 -2.49 32.95
C ASN A 22 5.11 -2.32 31.52
N ILE A 23 4.76 -1.22 30.82
CA ILE A 23 5.21 -0.99 29.44
C ILE A 23 6.73 -0.82 29.35
N SER A 24 7.36 -0.27 30.39
CA SER A 24 8.79 0.05 30.39
C SER A 24 9.70 -1.17 30.21
N THR A 25 9.20 -2.39 30.45
CA THR A 25 9.97 -3.63 30.27
C THR A 25 9.74 -4.30 28.91
N LEU A 26 8.82 -3.79 28.09
CA LEU A 26 8.55 -4.36 26.76
C LEU A 26 9.76 -4.15 25.84
N LYS A 27 10.22 -5.26 25.27
CA LYS A 27 11.24 -5.24 24.21
C LYS A 27 10.52 -5.31 22.88
N ILE A 28 10.53 -4.19 22.16
CA ILE A 28 9.91 -4.08 20.84
C ILE A 28 10.96 -4.45 19.80
N HIS A 29 10.69 -5.51 19.06
CA HIS A 29 11.50 -5.92 17.93
C HIS A 29 10.58 -6.13 16.73
N PHE A 30 10.98 -5.56 15.60
CA PHE A 30 10.26 -5.67 14.34
C PHE A 30 11.20 -6.20 13.27
N GLU A 31 10.69 -7.10 12.46
CA GLU A 31 11.32 -7.47 11.21
C GLU A 31 10.67 -6.68 10.09
N LEU A 32 11.50 -6.08 9.22
CA LEU A 32 10.99 -5.22 8.15
C LEU A 32 10.03 -5.97 7.22
N GLY A 33 10.30 -7.25 6.95
CA GLY A 33 9.51 -8.04 6.02
C GLY A 33 9.58 -7.50 4.58
N LYS A 34 8.58 -7.87 3.77
CA LYS A 34 8.42 -7.39 2.40
C LYS A 34 6.99 -6.92 2.21
N PRO A 35 6.75 -5.87 1.40
CA PRO A 35 5.40 -5.52 1.01
C PRO A 35 4.80 -6.62 0.11
N PHE A 36 3.49 -6.81 0.19
CA PHE A 36 2.74 -7.62 -0.76
C PHE A 36 2.83 -7.07 -2.18
N LYS A 37 2.93 -7.96 -3.16
CA LYS A 37 2.74 -7.63 -4.57
C LYS A 37 1.32 -7.12 -4.81
N PRO A 38 1.08 -6.37 -5.91
CA PRO A 38 -0.24 -5.82 -6.19
C PRO A 38 -1.40 -6.82 -6.08
N PHE A 39 -1.27 -8.04 -6.61
CA PHE A 39 -2.35 -9.03 -6.55
C PHE A 39 -2.49 -9.70 -5.19
N GLU A 40 -1.39 -9.88 -4.47
CA GLU A 40 -1.41 -10.41 -3.09
C GLU A 40 -2.18 -9.42 -2.19
N GLN A 41 -1.87 -8.13 -2.31
CA GLN A 41 -2.60 -7.07 -1.62
C GLN A 41 -4.06 -7.01 -2.04
N LEU A 42 -4.38 -7.07 -3.34
CA LEU A 42 -5.77 -7.02 -3.82
C LEU A 42 -6.59 -8.20 -3.28
N LEU A 43 -6.03 -9.40 -3.24
CA LEU A 43 -6.69 -10.56 -2.66
C LEU A 43 -6.87 -10.37 -1.14
N ALA A 44 -5.88 -9.80 -0.45
CA ALA A 44 -5.96 -9.54 0.98
C ALA A 44 -7.00 -8.46 1.40
N VAL A 45 -7.39 -7.55 0.50
CA VAL A 45 -8.26 -6.40 0.87
C VAL A 45 -9.61 -6.38 0.20
N LEU A 46 -9.75 -6.97 -0.98
CA LEU A 46 -11.01 -6.89 -1.72
C LEU A 46 -12.03 -7.89 -1.15
N PRO A 47 -13.31 -7.50 -1.02
CA PRO A 47 -14.38 -8.45 -0.77
C PRO A 47 -14.67 -9.28 -2.04
N ALA A 48 -15.29 -10.45 -1.86
CA ALA A 48 -15.67 -11.35 -2.97
C ALA A 48 -16.51 -10.67 -4.07
N ALA A 49 -17.32 -9.66 -3.70
CA ALA A 49 -18.10 -8.86 -4.65
C ALA A 49 -17.24 -8.13 -5.70
N SER A 50 -15.98 -7.81 -5.37
CA SER A 50 -15.03 -7.12 -6.25
C SER A 50 -14.03 -8.05 -6.94
N LYS A 51 -14.26 -9.36 -6.94
CA LYS A 51 -13.34 -10.37 -7.52
C LYS A 51 -12.95 -10.10 -8.97
N ASN A 52 -13.81 -9.42 -9.74
CA ASN A 52 -13.55 -9.08 -11.14
C ASN A 52 -12.35 -8.13 -11.34
N LEU A 53 -11.86 -7.48 -10.28
CA LEU A 53 -10.65 -6.66 -10.30
C LEU A 53 -9.35 -7.48 -10.21
N LEU A 54 -9.46 -8.76 -9.85
CA LEU A 54 -8.35 -9.71 -9.82
C LEU A 54 -8.29 -10.52 -11.13
N PRO A 55 -7.09 -11.01 -11.51
CA PRO A 55 -6.95 -12.05 -12.53
C PRO A 55 -7.92 -13.22 -12.31
N THR A 56 -8.50 -13.73 -13.39
CA THR A 56 -9.53 -14.77 -13.34
C THR A 56 -9.08 -16.01 -12.54
N CYS A 57 -7.79 -16.35 -12.59
CA CYS A 57 -7.26 -17.50 -11.87
C CYS A 57 -7.37 -17.40 -10.35
N TYR A 58 -7.48 -16.20 -9.74
CA TYR A 58 -7.63 -16.07 -8.29
C TYR A 58 -9.06 -15.95 -7.81
N GLN A 59 -10.01 -15.66 -8.71
CA GLN A 59 -11.38 -15.30 -8.31
C GLN A 59 -12.10 -16.42 -7.55
N HIS A 60 -11.78 -17.68 -7.85
CA HIS A 60 -12.35 -18.82 -7.16
C HIS A 60 -11.88 -18.92 -5.70
N LEU A 61 -10.71 -18.39 -5.36
CA LEU A 61 -10.20 -18.38 -3.98
C LEU A 61 -11.10 -17.56 -3.04
N MET A 62 -11.88 -16.62 -3.59
CA MET A 62 -12.78 -15.76 -2.83
C MET A 62 -14.22 -16.29 -2.74
N THR A 63 -14.59 -17.29 -3.55
CA THR A 63 -16.00 -17.71 -3.70
C THR A 63 -16.25 -19.20 -3.64
N SER A 64 -15.23 -20.03 -3.83
CA SER A 64 -15.37 -21.49 -3.79
C SER A 64 -15.35 -21.98 -2.35
N GLU A 65 -16.28 -22.85 -1.97
CA GLU A 65 -16.29 -23.48 -0.64
C GLU A 65 -15.03 -24.34 -0.40
N ASP A 66 -14.47 -24.92 -1.47
CA ASP A 66 -13.20 -25.67 -1.42
C ASP A 66 -11.95 -24.78 -1.32
N SER A 67 -12.10 -23.45 -1.31
CA SER A 67 -10.94 -22.55 -1.21
C SER A 67 -10.30 -22.67 0.17
N PRO A 68 -8.96 -22.81 0.26
CA PRO A 68 -8.25 -22.93 1.53
C PRO A 68 -8.24 -21.65 2.37
N ILE A 69 -8.85 -20.57 1.86
CA ILE A 69 -8.93 -19.26 2.51
C ILE A 69 -10.36 -18.68 2.47
N ILE A 70 -11.37 -19.51 2.23
CA ILE A 70 -12.77 -19.08 2.07
C ILE A 70 -13.30 -18.35 3.32
N GLU A 71 -12.80 -18.69 4.51
CA GLU A 71 -13.22 -18.08 5.75
C GLU A 71 -12.92 -16.57 5.83
N TYR A 72 -11.97 -16.08 5.04
CA TYR A 72 -11.63 -14.66 4.97
C TYR A 72 -12.62 -13.84 4.13
N TYR A 73 -13.57 -14.49 3.44
CA TYR A 73 -14.57 -13.85 2.59
C TYR A 73 -16.00 -14.21 3.03
N PRO A 74 -16.41 -13.87 4.26
CA PRO A 74 -17.74 -14.17 4.72
C PRO A 74 -18.78 -13.42 3.87
N PRO A 75 -19.88 -14.06 3.45
CA PRO A 75 -20.95 -13.39 2.69
C PRO A 75 -21.62 -12.29 3.50
N ASP A 76 -21.70 -12.48 4.82
CA ASP A 76 -22.21 -11.52 5.80
C ASP A 76 -21.21 -11.38 6.96
N PHE A 77 -21.00 -10.17 7.44
CA PHE A 77 -20.14 -9.88 8.59
C PHE A 77 -20.85 -8.99 9.60
N LYS A 78 -20.41 -9.05 10.86
CA LYS A 78 -20.99 -8.24 11.92
C LYS A 78 -20.30 -6.89 12.02
N THR A 79 -21.06 -5.86 12.37
CA THR A 79 -20.55 -4.54 12.71
C THR A 79 -20.92 -4.18 14.14
N ASP A 80 -20.03 -3.45 14.82
CA ASP A 80 -20.26 -2.94 16.17
C ASP A 80 -20.04 -1.43 16.19
N LEU A 81 -21.10 -0.67 16.49
CA LEU A 81 -21.03 0.79 16.59
C LEU A 81 -20.19 1.26 17.78
N ASN A 82 -20.06 0.47 18.84
CA ASN A 82 -19.28 0.82 20.04
C ASN A 82 -19.49 2.27 20.53
N GLY A 83 -20.76 2.68 20.64
CA GLY A 83 -21.14 4.04 21.08
C GLY A 83 -20.98 5.14 20.02
N LYS A 84 -20.65 4.80 18.77
CA LYS A 84 -20.64 5.72 17.62
C LYS A 84 -22.03 5.87 17.02
N GLN A 85 -22.26 7.00 16.37
CA GLN A 85 -23.55 7.31 15.75
C GLN A 85 -23.58 6.90 14.28
N GLN A 86 -22.44 6.87 13.62
CA GLN A 86 -22.36 6.71 12.18
C GLN A 86 -21.81 5.33 11.82
N GLU A 87 -22.44 4.65 10.86
CA GLU A 87 -22.08 3.28 10.48
C GLU A 87 -20.66 3.16 9.92
N TRP A 88 -20.13 4.20 9.27
CA TRP A 88 -18.75 4.21 8.78
C TRP A 88 -17.71 4.31 9.90
N GLU A 89 -18.12 4.60 11.14
CA GLU A 89 -17.28 4.52 12.33
C GLU A 89 -17.38 3.16 13.03
N ALA A 90 -18.29 2.28 12.58
CA ALA A 90 -18.48 0.96 13.19
C ALA A 90 -17.26 0.07 12.98
N VAL A 91 -16.97 -0.74 14.00
CA VAL A 91 -15.94 -1.78 13.93
C VAL A 91 -16.47 -2.91 13.05
N VAL A 92 -15.74 -3.21 11.97
CA VAL A 92 -16.05 -4.32 11.07
C VAL A 92 -15.38 -5.59 11.59
N LEU A 93 -16.20 -6.58 11.96
CA LEU A 93 -15.74 -7.83 12.57
C LEU A 93 -15.55 -8.91 11.50
N ILE A 94 -14.41 -8.82 10.81
CA ILE A 94 -13.94 -9.84 9.85
C ILE A 94 -12.72 -10.58 10.40
N PRO A 95 -12.48 -11.84 9.98
CA PRO A 95 -11.28 -12.57 10.34
C PRO A 95 -10.02 -11.87 9.83
N PHE A 96 -8.92 -11.99 10.56
CA PHE A 96 -7.61 -11.53 10.10
C PHE A 96 -7.00 -12.56 9.15
N ILE A 97 -6.48 -12.09 8.03
CA ILE A 97 -5.83 -12.94 7.03
C ILE A 97 -4.47 -13.41 7.53
N ASP A 98 -4.22 -14.71 7.44
CA ASP A 98 -2.89 -15.28 7.60
C ASP A 98 -2.11 -15.13 6.29
N GLU A 99 -1.01 -14.36 6.33
CA GLU A 99 -0.15 -14.09 5.18
C GLU A 99 0.34 -15.38 4.50
N LYS A 100 0.77 -16.37 5.28
CA LYS A 100 1.34 -17.59 4.73
C LYS A 100 0.29 -18.39 3.98
N ARG A 101 -0.89 -18.56 4.57
CA ARG A 101 -2.02 -19.27 3.94
C ARG A 101 -2.49 -18.58 2.66
N LEU A 102 -2.56 -17.25 2.67
CA LEU A 102 -2.92 -16.46 1.49
C LEU A 102 -1.93 -16.70 0.35
N LEU A 103 -0.63 -16.59 0.62
CA LEU A 103 0.42 -16.76 -0.38
C LEU A 103 0.51 -18.20 -0.91
N GLU A 104 0.37 -19.20 -0.04
CA GLU A 104 0.32 -20.61 -0.43
C GLU A 104 -0.88 -20.91 -1.34
N ALA A 105 -2.05 -20.37 -1.03
CA ALA A 105 -3.25 -20.50 -1.87
C ALA A 105 -3.04 -19.87 -3.25
N MET A 106 -2.45 -18.67 -3.30
CA MET A 106 -2.16 -17.97 -4.56
C MET A 106 -1.11 -18.69 -5.42
N GLU A 107 -0.09 -19.29 -4.80
CA GLU A 107 1.00 -19.96 -5.53
C GLU A 107 0.48 -21.07 -6.44
N THR A 108 -0.54 -21.80 -5.99
CA THR A 108 -1.20 -22.84 -6.81
C THR A 108 -1.77 -22.30 -8.13
N CYS A 109 -2.12 -21.02 -8.18
CA CYS A 109 -2.79 -20.36 -9.30
C CYS A 109 -1.83 -19.52 -10.16
N ASN A 110 -0.64 -19.18 -9.65
CA ASN A 110 0.30 -18.22 -10.27
C ASN A 110 0.73 -18.63 -11.69
N HIS A 111 0.79 -19.93 -11.98
CA HIS A 111 1.11 -20.45 -13.30
C HIS A 111 0.07 -20.07 -14.37
N SER A 112 -1.17 -19.80 -13.99
CA SER A 112 -2.27 -19.43 -14.90
C SER A 112 -2.33 -17.93 -15.23
N LEU A 113 -1.49 -17.09 -14.60
CA LEU A 113 -1.42 -15.67 -14.93
C LEU A 113 -0.95 -15.43 -16.37
N LYS A 114 -1.63 -14.52 -17.06
CA LYS A 114 -1.20 -14.02 -18.37
C LYS A 114 0.13 -13.26 -18.26
N LYS A 115 0.88 -13.18 -19.36
CA LYS A 115 2.16 -12.46 -19.42
C LYS A 115 2.05 -11.01 -18.93
N GLU A 116 1.04 -10.26 -19.39
CA GLU A 116 0.84 -8.87 -18.97
C GLU A 116 0.42 -8.74 -17.51
N GLU A 117 -0.31 -9.72 -16.97
CA GLU A 117 -0.66 -9.77 -15.55
C GLU A 117 0.57 -10.00 -14.68
N ARG A 118 1.46 -10.91 -15.07
CA ARG A 118 2.76 -11.11 -14.42
C ARG A 118 3.64 -9.87 -14.48
N LYS A 119 3.58 -9.11 -15.58
CA LYS A 119 4.36 -7.88 -15.77
C LYS A 119 3.87 -6.77 -14.81
N ARG A 120 2.56 -6.59 -14.66
CA ARG A 120 2.00 -5.57 -13.76
C ARG A 120 1.97 -5.98 -12.28
N ASN A 121 2.16 -7.27 -11.96
CA ASN A 121 2.24 -7.76 -10.59
C ASN A 121 3.67 -7.65 -10.01
N GLN A 122 4.28 -6.48 -10.14
CA GLN A 122 5.64 -6.21 -9.68
C GLN A 122 5.69 -4.82 -9.04
N HIS A 123 6.63 -4.61 -8.12
CA HIS A 123 6.93 -3.27 -7.64
C HIS A 123 7.70 -2.49 -8.72
N SER A 124 7.38 -1.22 -8.85
CA SER A 124 8.06 -0.32 -9.77
C SER A 124 8.74 0.81 -9.01
N GLU A 125 9.63 1.48 -9.72
CA GLU A 125 10.39 2.60 -9.21
C GLU A 125 9.69 3.94 -9.45
N CYS A 126 10.21 5.01 -8.83
CA CYS A 126 9.72 6.36 -9.07
C CYS A 126 10.27 6.93 -10.38
N LEU A 127 9.50 7.81 -11.02
CA LEU A 127 9.94 8.61 -12.15
C LEU A 127 10.18 10.05 -11.70
N MET A 128 11.36 10.59 -11.97
CA MET A 128 11.61 12.03 -11.87
C MET A 128 11.63 12.59 -13.28
N CYS A 129 10.68 13.47 -13.56
CA CYS A 129 10.55 14.14 -14.84
C CYS A 129 10.99 15.60 -14.72
N TRP A 130 11.64 16.12 -15.75
CA TRP A 130 12.00 17.54 -15.83
C TRP A 130 11.99 18.02 -17.28
N TYR A 131 11.84 19.33 -17.43
CA TYR A 131 11.93 19.99 -18.73
C TYR A 131 13.38 20.06 -19.20
N ASP A 132 13.60 19.75 -20.47
CA ASP A 132 14.88 19.91 -21.15
C ASP A 132 14.65 20.52 -22.54
N ARG A 133 15.13 21.76 -22.70
CA ARG A 133 14.99 22.53 -23.94
C ARG A 133 15.73 21.92 -25.12
N ASP A 134 16.76 21.11 -24.87
CA ASP A 134 17.59 20.50 -25.91
C ASP A 134 17.04 19.14 -26.36
N THR A 135 15.92 18.70 -25.77
CA THR A 135 15.22 17.48 -26.14
C THR A 135 13.89 17.85 -26.79
N GLU A 136 13.62 17.30 -27.97
CA GLU A 136 12.35 17.48 -28.66
C GLU A 136 12.01 16.23 -29.46
N PHE A 137 10.82 15.68 -29.20
CA PHE A 137 10.32 14.50 -29.91
C PHE A 137 8.79 14.45 -29.85
N THR A 138 8.17 13.75 -30.81
CA THR A 138 6.74 13.47 -30.76
C THR A 138 6.46 12.35 -29.76
N TYR A 139 5.66 12.62 -28.72
CA TYR A 139 5.20 11.61 -27.77
C TYR A 139 3.80 11.11 -28.17
N PRO A 140 3.63 9.81 -28.52
CA PRO A 140 2.35 9.29 -28.93
C PRO A 140 1.37 9.22 -27.75
N SER A 141 0.11 9.60 -28.00
CA SER A 141 -0.94 9.49 -26.98
C SER A 141 -1.28 8.02 -26.71
N PRO A 142 -1.41 7.61 -25.43
CA PRO A 142 -1.93 6.29 -25.09
C PRO A 142 -3.45 6.16 -25.38
N TRP A 143 -4.14 7.26 -25.67
CA TRP A 143 -5.55 7.29 -26.07
C TRP A 143 -5.77 8.32 -27.19
N PRO A 144 -5.37 8.01 -28.44
CA PRO A 144 -5.37 8.95 -29.56
C PRO A 144 -6.75 9.55 -29.90
N GLU A 145 -7.82 8.80 -29.66
CA GLU A 145 -9.20 9.25 -29.90
C GLU A 145 -9.61 10.44 -29.02
N LYS A 146 -8.99 10.59 -27.84
CA LYS A 146 -9.36 11.61 -26.85
C LYS A 146 -8.28 12.67 -26.67
N PHE A 147 -7.01 12.28 -26.79
CA PHE A 147 -5.87 13.16 -26.58
C PHE A 147 -4.93 13.05 -27.78
N PRO A 148 -4.58 14.16 -28.46
CA PRO A 148 -3.62 14.14 -29.55
C PRO A 148 -2.22 13.80 -29.03
N ALA A 149 -1.32 13.42 -29.94
CA ALA A 149 0.10 13.29 -29.63
C ALA A 149 0.67 14.66 -29.20
N ILE A 150 1.70 14.63 -28.35
CA ILE A 150 2.47 15.83 -28.01
C ILE A 150 3.56 15.95 -29.06
N GLU A 151 3.39 16.85 -30.03
CA GLU A 151 4.32 16.98 -31.16
C GLU A 151 5.72 17.44 -30.75
N HIS A 152 5.79 18.35 -29.78
CA HIS A 152 7.04 18.95 -29.30
C HIS A 152 7.23 18.63 -27.81
N CYS A 153 7.45 17.35 -27.49
CA CYS A 153 7.71 16.94 -26.10
C CYS A 153 9.15 17.25 -25.71
N CYS A 154 9.31 18.12 -24.71
CA CYS A 154 10.60 18.51 -24.14
C CYS A 154 10.83 17.93 -22.74
N THR A 155 10.28 16.75 -22.45
CA THR A 155 10.40 16.13 -21.12
C THR A 155 11.44 15.03 -21.14
N ARG A 156 12.40 15.10 -20.21
CA ARG A 156 13.25 13.96 -19.83
C ARG A 156 12.72 13.32 -18.57
N TYR A 157 13.00 12.04 -18.40
CA TYR A 157 12.77 11.36 -17.15
C TYR A 157 13.96 10.48 -16.77
N LYS A 158 14.08 10.20 -15.48
CA LYS A 158 14.95 9.15 -14.97
C LYS A 158 14.20 8.30 -13.96
N ILE A 159 14.58 7.04 -13.90
CA ILE A 159 14.09 6.12 -12.89
C ILE A 159 14.89 6.37 -11.60
N ILE A 160 14.18 6.59 -10.50
CA ILE A 160 14.75 6.73 -9.16
C ILE A 160 14.28 5.55 -8.33
N SER A 161 15.23 4.82 -7.76
CA SER A 161 14.88 3.71 -6.88
C SER A 161 14.13 4.20 -5.64
N LEU A 162 13.09 3.49 -5.21
CA LEU A 162 12.40 3.75 -3.95
C LEU A 162 13.36 3.78 -2.75
N ASP A 163 14.45 3.00 -2.83
CA ASP A 163 15.45 2.90 -1.78
C ASP A 163 16.44 4.07 -1.76
N ALA A 164 16.41 4.96 -2.76
CA ALA A 164 17.25 6.16 -2.81
C ALA A 164 17.02 7.10 -1.60
N TRP A 165 15.89 6.96 -0.92
CA TRP A 165 15.50 7.77 0.24
C TRP A 165 15.71 7.06 1.59
N ARG A 166 16.28 5.85 1.60
CA ARG A 166 16.68 5.17 2.84
C ARG A 166 17.97 5.80 3.37
N ILE A 167 17.79 6.89 4.12
CA ILE A 167 18.89 7.65 4.72
C ILE A 167 19.00 7.29 6.19
N ASP A 168 20.21 7.05 6.65
CA ASP A 168 20.51 6.93 8.08
C ASP A 168 20.39 8.29 8.75
N ILE A 169 19.33 8.46 9.56
CA ILE A 169 19.02 9.71 10.26
C ILE A 169 20.18 10.11 11.19
N SER A 170 20.92 9.15 11.76
CA SER A 170 22.08 9.45 12.62
C SER A 170 23.21 10.17 11.86
N LYS A 171 23.28 9.97 10.54
CA LYS A 171 24.25 10.60 9.64
C LYS A 171 23.72 11.88 9.01
N ASN A 172 22.44 12.20 9.22
CA ASN A 172 21.85 13.41 8.68
C ASN A 172 22.26 14.60 9.55
N LYS A 173 23.11 15.48 8.99
CA LYS A 173 23.37 16.81 9.57
C LYS A 173 22.15 17.67 9.32
N ILE A 174 21.08 17.47 10.09
CA ILE A 174 19.93 18.36 10.07
C ILE A 174 20.45 19.76 10.38
N THR A 175 20.38 20.66 9.39
CA THR A 175 20.75 22.06 9.56
C THR A 175 19.86 22.62 10.67
N ARG A 176 20.44 22.86 11.84
CA ARG A 176 19.74 23.56 12.93
C ARG A 176 19.67 25.02 12.55
N VAL A 177 18.51 25.42 12.03
CA VAL A 177 18.20 26.81 11.71
C VAL A 177 17.49 27.43 12.90
N ASP A 178 17.94 28.60 13.35
CA ASP A 178 17.24 29.36 14.38
C ASP A 178 15.97 29.98 13.78
N GLN A 179 14.85 29.28 13.96
CA GLN A 179 13.54 29.68 13.47
C GLN A 179 13.05 31.00 14.08
N LYS A 180 13.60 31.43 15.23
CA LYS A 180 13.21 32.70 15.87
C LYS A 180 13.96 33.91 15.30
N ALA A 181 15.10 33.69 14.67
CA ALA A 181 15.92 34.73 14.05
C ALA A 181 15.53 35.03 12.59
N LEU A 182 14.58 34.27 12.02
CA LEU A 182 14.23 34.34 10.61
C LEU A 182 12.75 34.67 10.44
N TYR A 183 12.48 35.85 9.89
CA TYR A 183 11.15 36.19 9.38
C TYR A 183 11.03 35.72 7.92
N PHE A 184 10.04 34.87 7.66
CA PHE A 184 9.68 34.45 6.31
C PHE A 184 8.35 35.09 5.93
N CYS A 185 8.35 35.91 4.88
CA CYS A 185 7.12 36.50 4.36
C CYS A 185 6.10 35.39 4.03
N GLY A 186 4.86 35.55 4.51
CA GLY A 186 3.80 34.55 4.36
C GLY A 186 3.75 33.47 5.45
N PHE A 187 4.72 33.45 6.38
CA PHE A 187 4.69 32.56 7.53
C PHE A 187 4.36 33.36 8.78
N PRO A 188 3.24 33.09 9.46
CA PRO A 188 2.91 33.80 10.69
C PRO A 188 3.96 33.50 11.76
N THR A 189 4.39 34.55 12.45
CA THR A 189 5.23 34.47 13.65
C THR A 189 4.41 35.04 14.81
N LEU A 190 4.49 34.39 15.98
CA LEU A 190 3.83 34.81 17.22
C LEU A 190 4.70 35.83 17.96
#